data_AF-A0AAJ6VGC2-F1
#
_entry.id   AF-A0AAJ6VGC2-F1
#
_cell.length_a   1.000
_cell.length_b   1.000
_cell.length_c   1.000
_cell.angle_alpha   90.00
_cell.angle_beta   90.00
_cell.angle_gamma   90.00
#
_symmetry.space_group_name_H-M   'P 1'
#
loop_
_entity.id
_entity.type
_entity.pdbx_description
1 polymer ?
#
loop_
_entity_poly.entity_id
_entity_poly.type
_entity_poly.pdbx_seq_one_letter_code
_entity_poly.pdbx_strand_id
1 'polypeptide(L)'
;MAFKAVCLMVVAFVLVTAKASYMNEDFKEKAVYSKSVVPASTPVPPEVKSPTPAPPVVTPSTPLYKPPTPAPPVKTPPPAPPVNPPTPVPPVKPPTTPAPPVYKPPSPAPPVNPPAPVPPLKPPTTPAPPVYKPPSPAPTPVPPVKPPSTGPMPPPVRTRSDCTPLCGQRCKLHSRKRLCVRACMTCCDRCKCVPPGTYGNREKCGKCYTDMTTRRNKPKCP
;
A
#
# COMPACT_ATOMS: atom_id res chain seq x y z
N MET A 1 33.51 -15.37 47.22
CA MET A 1 32.42 -15.79 46.32
C MET A 1 31.04 -15.27 46.74
N ALA A 2 30.73 -15.17 48.03
CA ALA A 2 29.42 -14.69 48.51
C ALA A 2 29.07 -13.24 48.12
N PHE A 3 30.04 -12.32 48.12
CA PHE A 3 29.80 -10.91 47.79
C PHE A 3 29.33 -10.68 46.34
N LYS A 4 29.85 -11.48 45.39
CA LYS A 4 29.41 -11.44 43.98
C LYS A 4 27.97 -11.92 43.82
N ALA A 5 27.54 -12.93 44.58
CA ALA A 5 26.16 -13.41 44.55
C ALA A 5 25.19 -12.36 45.13
N VAL A 6 25.58 -11.67 46.20
CA VAL A 6 24.78 -10.59 46.80
C VAL A 6 24.66 -9.40 45.84
N CYS A 7 25.75 -8.98 45.18
CA CYS A 7 25.69 -7.92 44.17
C CYS A 7 24.77 -8.26 42.99
N LEU A 8 24.80 -9.50 42.50
CA LEU A 8 23.92 -9.92 41.40
C LEU A 8 22.44 -9.91 41.79
N MET A 9 22.11 -10.30 43.03
CA MET A 9 20.74 -10.23 43.54
C MET A 9 20.24 -8.78 43.67
N VAL A 10 21.09 -7.86 44.15
CA VAL A 10 20.74 -6.44 44.26
C VAL A 10 20.53 -5.81 42.88
N VAL A 11 21.39 -6.11 41.91
CA VAL A 11 21.25 -5.61 40.53
C VAL A 11 19.96 -6.14 39.87
N ALA A 12 19.66 -7.43 40.04
CA ALA A 12 18.42 -8.02 39.54
C ALA A 12 17.18 -7.35 40.17
N PHE A 13 17.23 -7.09 41.48
CA PHE A 13 16.14 -6.43 42.18
C PHE A 13 15.91 -5.00 41.68
N VAL A 14 16.99 -4.21 41.52
CA VAL A 14 16.92 -2.84 40.97
C VAL A 14 16.37 -2.81 39.54
N LEU A 15 16.75 -3.77 38.69
CA LEU A 15 16.24 -3.88 37.32
C LEU A 15 14.75 -4.24 37.28
N VAL A 16 14.29 -5.11 38.18
CA VAL A 16 12.87 -5.48 38.30
C VAL A 16 12.05 -4.30 38.81
N THR A 17 12.53 -3.58 39.83
CA THR A 17 11.83 -2.40 40.35
C THR A 17 11.77 -1.27 39.32
N ALA A 18 12.86 -1.01 38.58
CA ALA A 18 12.89 0.01 37.53
C ALA A 18 11.89 -0.30 36.40
N LYS A 19 11.73 -1.58 36.03
CA LYS A 19 10.78 -2.00 35.00
C LYS A 19 9.32 -1.87 35.47
N ALA A 20 9.05 -2.09 36.76
CA ALA A 20 7.72 -1.87 37.34
C ALA A 20 7.36 -0.37 37.39
N SER A 21 8.33 0.50 37.73
CA SER A 21 8.14 1.96 37.71
C SER A 21 7.90 2.49 36.29
N TYR A 22 8.61 1.96 35.28
CA TYR A 22 8.45 2.37 33.88
C TYR A 22 7.04 2.06 33.33
N MET A 23 6.44 0.93 33.71
CA MET A 23 5.10 0.56 33.23
C MET A 23 3.97 1.39 33.89
N ASN A 24 4.22 2.01 35.04
CA ASN A 24 3.23 2.80 35.76
C ASN A 24 3.06 4.22 35.18
N GLU A 25 4.16 4.82 34.69
CA GLU A 25 4.15 6.17 34.10
C GLU A 25 3.38 6.23 32.76
N ASP A 26 3.41 5.16 31.95
CA ASP A 26 2.69 5.09 30.65
C ASP A 26 1.16 5.09 30.81
N PHE A 27 0.64 4.59 31.93
CA PHE A 27 -0.80 4.52 32.18
C PHE A 27 -1.40 5.88 32.56
N LYS A 28 -0.60 6.76 33.18
CA LYS A 28 -1.04 8.09 33.61
C LYS A 28 -1.16 9.07 32.44
N GLU A 29 -0.27 8.96 31.45
CA GLU A 29 -0.33 9.78 30.23
C GLU A 29 -1.57 9.43 29.37
N LYS A 30 -1.93 8.13 29.27
CA LYS A 30 -3.16 7.70 28.57
C LYS A 30 -4.45 8.13 29.27
N ALA A 31 -4.45 8.25 30.59
CA ALA A 31 -5.62 8.72 31.34
C ALA A 31 -5.87 10.24 31.18
N VAL A 32 -4.81 11.04 31.01
CA VAL A 32 -4.93 12.49 30.81
C VAL A 32 -5.37 12.83 29.38
N TYR A 33 -4.86 12.11 28.37
CA TYR A 33 -5.28 12.31 26.97
C TYR A 33 -6.77 12.01 26.74
N SER A 34 -7.35 11.06 27.50
CA SER A 34 -8.78 10.74 27.40
C SER A 34 -9.72 11.74 28.10
N LYS A 35 -9.20 12.66 28.94
CA LYS A 35 -10.05 13.54 29.76
C LYS A 35 -10.10 15.01 29.31
N SER A 36 -9.36 15.39 28.26
CA SER A 36 -9.35 16.75 27.70
C SER A 36 -10.07 16.91 26.36
N VAL A 37 -10.88 15.94 25.93
CA VAL A 37 -11.84 16.18 24.83
C VAL A 37 -13.04 16.94 25.39
N VAL A 38 -12.97 18.26 25.22
CA VAL A 38 -13.97 19.28 25.58
C VAL A 38 -15.31 19.01 24.85
N PRO A 39 -16.48 19.25 25.49
CA PRO A 39 -17.78 18.94 24.91
C PRO A 39 -18.17 19.87 23.75
N ALA A 40 -19.03 19.30 22.91
CA ALA A 40 -19.60 19.85 21.69
C ALA A 40 -20.14 21.29 21.81
N SER A 41 -19.66 22.16 20.93
CA SER A 41 -20.41 23.36 20.52
C SER A 41 -21.48 22.93 19.51
N THR A 42 -22.73 23.16 19.86
CA THR A 42 -23.91 23.02 19.03
C THR A 42 -23.78 23.85 17.74
N PRO A 43 -24.14 23.33 16.55
CA PRO A 43 -24.28 24.15 15.37
C PRO A 43 -25.60 24.92 15.45
N VAL A 44 -25.48 26.26 15.47
CA VAL A 44 -26.57 27.20 15.25
C VAL A 44 -27.14 26.98 13.83
N PRO A 45 -28.47 26.93 13.64
CA PRO A 45 -29.07 26.79 12.32
C PRO A 45 -28.79 28.04 11.47
N PRO A 46 -28.51 27.91 10.16
CA PRO A 46 -28.32 29.07 9.31
C PRO A 46 -29.67 29.78 9.10
N GLU A 47 -29.71 31.05 9.47
CA GLU A 47 -30.79 31.98 9.19
C GLU A 47 -30.91 32.20 7.67
N VAL A 48 -32.13 32.04 7.16
CA VAL A 48 -32.49 32.27 5.77
C VAL A 48 -32.43 33.79 5.50
N LYS A 49 -31.45 34.24 4.72
CA LYS A 49 -31.46 35.60 4.15
C LYS A 49 -31.91 35.56 2.70
N SER A 50 -32.93 36.37 2.45
CA SER A 50 -33.59 36.68 1.17
C SER A 50 -32.62 37.10 0.04
N PRO A 51 -33.08 37.04 -1.22
CA PRO A 51 -32.22 37.14 -2.40
C PRO A 51 -31.70 38.57 -2.63
N THR A 52 -30.42 38.67 -2.98
CA THR A 52 -29.76 39.91 -3.41
C THR A 52 -30.09 40.19 -4.89
N PRO A 53 -30.23 41.47 -5.32
CA PRO A 53 -30.54 41.83 -6.70
C PRO A 53 -29.43 41.42 -7.70
N ALA A 54 -29.83 41.15 -8.93
CA ALA A 54 -28.96 40.72 -10.03
C ALA A 54 -27.82 41.72 -10.34
N PRO A 55 -26.60 41.25 -10.67
CA PRO A 55 -25.53 42.11 -11.16
C PRO A 55 -25.79 42.58 -12.60
N PRO A 56 -25.26 43.75 -13.01
CA PRO A 56 -25.45 44.27 -14.36
C PRO A 56 -24.71 43.42 -15.38
N VAL A 57 -25.32 43.30 -16.56
CA VAL A 57 -24.77 42.62 -17.74
C VAL A 57 -23.48 43.32 -18.17
N VAL A 58 -22.34 42.65 -17.98
CA VAL A 58 -21.05 43.10 -18.50
C VAL A 58 -20.92 42.62 -19.94
N THR A 59 -20.85 43.58 -20.86
CA THR A 59 -20.60 43.39 -22.29
C THR A 59 -19.21 42.79 -22.51
N PRO A 60 -19.03 41.75 -23.35
CA PRO A 60 -17.72 41.18 -23.61
C PRO A 60 -16.89 42.13 -24.49
N SER A 61 -15.85 42.75 -23.91
CA SER A 61 -14.81 43.43 -24.67
C SER A 61 -13.93 42.39 -25.37
N THR A 62 -13.68 42.62 -26.66
CA THR A 62 -12.83 41.77 -27.51
C THR A 62 -11.40 41.64 -26.96
N PRO A 63 -10.76 40.47 -27.05
CA PRO A 63 -9.37 40.32 -26.64
C PRO A 63 -8.46 41.00 -27.67
N LEU A 64 -7.84 42.10 -27.25
CA LEU A 64 -6.76 42.77 -27.96
C LEU A 64 -5.55 41.83 -28.01
N TYR A 65 -5.30 41.24 -29.19
CA TYR A 65 -4.13 40.39 -29.44
C TYR A 65 -2.85 41.23 -29.29
N LYS A 66 -2.06 40.92 -28.25
CA LYS A 66 -0.72 41.49 -28.09
C LYS A 66 0.27 40.68 -28.96
N PRO A 67 1.11 41.32 -29.78
CA PRO A 67 2.10 40.62 -30.58
C PRO A 67 3.09 39.86 -29.67
N PRO A 68 3.55 38.65 -30.07
CA PRO A 68 4.52 37.90 -29.31
C PRO A 68 5.86 38.63 -29.22
N THR A 69 6.40 38.70 -28.02
CA THR A 69 7.72 39.26 -27.70
C THR A 69 8.82 38.45 -28.41
N PRO A 70 9.84 39.10 -29.00
CA PRO A 70 10.98 38.39 -29.61
C PRO A 70 11.68 37.49 -28.58
N ALA A 71 11.95 36.24 -28.97
CA ALA A 71 12.71 35.30 -28.15
C ALA A 71 14.12 35.84 -27.87
N PRO A 72 14.68 35.62 -26.66
CA PRO A 72 16.05 36.02 -26.36
C PRO A 72 17.05 35.22 -27.21
N PRO A 73 18.22 35.81 -27.54
CA PRO A 73 19.24 35.13 -28.34
C PRO A 73 19.74 33.89 -27.60
N VAL A 74 19.65 32.73 -28.27
CA VAL A 74 20.19 31.46 -27.80
C VAL A 74 21.71 31.58 -27.72
N LYS A 75 22.26 31.62 -26.51
CA LYS A 75 23.70 31.48 -26.32
C LYS A 75 24.08 30.04 -26.67
N THR A 76 24.89 29.88 -27.70
CA THR A 76 25.50 28.60 -28.09
C THR A 76 26.30 28.05 -26.92
N PRO A 77 26.09 26.78 -26.50
CA PRO A 77 26.92 26.14 -25.50
C PRO A 77 28.38 26.07 -25.98
N PRO A 78 29.38 26.17 -25.07
CA PRO A 78 30.77 25.96 -25.42
C PRO A 78 30.99 24.58 -26.05
N PRO A 79 31.93 24.43 -27.01
CA PRO A 79 32.29 23.13 -27.55
C PRO A 79 32.77 22.19 -26.45
N ALA A 80 32.30 20.95 -26.49
CA ALA A 80 32.69 19.91 -25.54
C ALA A 80 34.21 19.70 -25.57
N PRO A 81 34.85 19.41 -24.42
CA PRO A 81 36.27 19.13 -24.39
C PRO A 81 36.63 17.88 -25.22
N PRO A 82 37.86 17.76 -25.73
CA PRO A 82 38.31 16.59 -26.46
C PRO A 82 38.15 15.33 -25.60
N VAL A 83 37.32 14.40 -26.04
CA VAL A 83 37.23 13.08 -25.44
C VAL A 83 38.47 12.29 -25.83
N ASN A 84 39.27 11.90 -24.84
CA ASN A 84 40.43 11.03 -25.05
C ASN A 84 39.98 9.69 -25.66
N PRO A 85 40.81 9.06 -26.53
CA PRO A 85 40.50 7.74 -27.07
C PRO A 85 40.29 6.72 -25.95
N PRO A 86 39.29 5.82 -26.06
CA PRO A 86 39.11 4.77 -25.07
C PRO A 86 40.34 3.85 -25.07
N THR A 87 40.85 3.58 -23.87
CA THR A 87 41.93 2.63 -23.63
C THR A 87 41.54 1.25 -24.20
N PRO A 88 42.44 0.52 -24.89
CA PRO A 88 42.15 -0.82 -25.37
C PRO A 88 41.73 -1.73 -24.21
N VAL A 89 40.52 -2.28 -24.30
CA VAL A 89 40.03 -3.27 -23.33
C VAL A 89 40.86 -4.54 -23.51
N PRO A 90 41.44 -5.12 -22.44
CA PRO A 90 42.21 -6.36 -22.55
C PRO A 90 41.32 -7.51 -23.08
N PRO A 91 41.87 -8.48 -23.82
CA PRO A 91 41.09 -9.59 -24.37
C PRO A 91 40.40 -10.37 -23.25
N VAL A 92 39.07 -10.31 -23.21
CA VAL A 92 38.28 -11.13 -22.30
C VAL A 92 38.28 -12.56 -22.84
N LYS A 93 38.73 -13.52 -22.02
CA LYS A 93 38.70 -14.96 -22.35
C LYS A 93 37.29 -15.37 -22.80
N PRO A 94 37.13 -16.21 -23.84
CA PRO A 94 35.84 -16.73 -24.24
C PRO A 94 35.16 -17.45 -23.06
N PRO A 95 33.83 -17.30 -22.87
CA PRO A 95 33.10 -18.08 -21.89
C PRO A 95 33.20 -19.56 -22.26
N THR A 96 33.65 -20.40 -21.33
CA THR A 96 33.53 -21.85 -21.46
C THR A 96 32.06 -22.22 -21.39
N THR A 97 31.46 -22.56 -22.52
CA THR A 97 30.11 -23.13 -22.61
C THR A 97 30.06 -24.43 -21.81
N PRO A 98 29.23 -24.55 -20.76
CA PRO A 98 29.01 -25.83 -20.09
C PRO A 98 28.39 -26.81 -21.07
N ALA A 99 28.90 -28.05 -21.11
CA ALA A 99 28.31 -29.12 -21.90
C ALA A 99 26.81 -29.28 -21.54
N PRO A 100 25.92 -29.54 -22.52
CA PRO A 100 24.51 -29.77 -22.23
C PRO A 100 24.36 -30.99 -21.31
N PRO A 101 23.44 -30.96 -20.33
CA PRO A 101 23.18 -32.12 -19.51
C PRO A 101 22.63 -33.26 -20.40
N VAL A 102 23.28 -34.42 -20.32
CA VAL A 102 22.84 -35.65 -20.97
C VAL A 102 21.47 -36.04 -20.40
N TYR A 103 20.42 -35.86 -21.19
CA TYR A 103 19.07 -36.26 -20.81
C TYR A 103 18.96 -37.77 -20.92
N LYS A 104 18.93 -38.49 -19.78
CA LYS A 104 18.49 -39.89 -19.77
C LYS A 104 16.99 -39.92 -20.11
N PRO A 105 16.55 -40.70 -21.10
CA PRO A 105 15.13 -40.91 -21.36
C PRO A 105 14.43 -41.45 -20.10
N PRO A 106 13.24 -40.96 -19.74
CA PRO A 106 12.46 -41.56 -18.66
C PRO A 106 12.11 -43.01 -19.01
N SER A 107 12.23 -43.89 -18.01
CA SER A 107 11.81 -45.29 -18.12
C SER A 107 10.33 -45.39 -18.53
N PRO A 108 9.92 -46.36 -19.36
CA PRO A 108 8.52 -46.54 -19.74
C PRO A 108 7.63 -46.68 -18.51
N ALA A 109 6.49 -45.98 -18.51
CA ALA A 109 5.49 -46.11 -17.45
C ALA A 109 4.94 -47.54 -17.43
N PRO A 110 4.65 -48.11 -16.24
CA PRO A 110 4.02 -49.43 -16.17
C PRO A 110 2.61 -49.42 -16.80
N PRO A 111 2.09 -50.59 -17.24
CA PRO A 111 0.78 -50.67 -17.85
C PRO A 111 -0.29 -50.21 -16.85
N VAL A 112 -1.03 -49.16 -17.21
CA VAL A 112 -2.21 -48.74 -16.46
C VAL A 112 -3.35 -49.70 -16.80
N ASN A 113 -3.77 -50.50 -15.82
CA ASN A 113 -4.98 -51.31 -15.93
C ASN A 113 -6.21 -50.41 -16.18
N PRO A 114 -7.22 -50.87 -16.94
CA PRO A 114 -8.45 -50.13 -17.13
C PRO A 114 -9.12 -49.80 -15.78
N PRO A 115 -9.69 -48.60 -15.60
CA PRO A 115 -10.46 -48.28 -14.42
C PRO A 115 -11.64 -49.25 -14.29
N ALA A 116 -11.86 -49.78 -13.09
CA ALA A 116 -13.02 -50.61 -12.79
C ALA A 116 -14.33 -49.84 -13.09
N PRO A 117 -15.44 -50.52 -13.46
CA PRO A 117 -16.72 -49.88 -13.67
C PRO A 117 -17.14 -49.09 -12.43
N VAL A 118 -17.35 -47.79 -12.60
CA VAL A 118 -17.89 -46.94 -11.54
C VAL A 118 -19.29 -47.43 -11.16
N PRO A 119 -19.57 -47.68 -9.87
CA PRO A 119 -20.91 -48.09 -9.45
C PRO A 119 -21.93 -46.96 -9.71
N PRO A 120 -23.23 -47.29 -9.84
CA PRO A 120 -24.27 -46.31 -10.14
C PRO A 120 -24.28 -45.19 -9.11
N LEU A 121 -24.08 -43.96 -9.56
CA LEU A 121 -24.27 -42.75 -8.77
C LEU A 121 -25.73 -42.74 -8.26
N LYS A 122 -25.91 -42.75 -6.94
CA LYS A 122 -27.23 -42.53 -6.32
C LYS A 122 -27.77 -41.15 -6.75
N PRO A 123 -29.09 -41.00 -6.93
CA PRO A 123 -29.70 -39.71 -7.23
C PRO A 123 -29.30 -38.65 -6.19
N PRO A 124 -29.10 -37.39 -6.59
CA PRO A 124 -28.82 -36.32 -5.64
C PRO A 124 -30.04 -36.16 -4.72
N THR A 125 -29.85 -36.45 -3.43
CA THR A 125 -30.79 -36.04 -2.40
C THR A 125 -30.85 -34.52 -2.38
N THR A 126 -32.03 -33.98 -2.65
CA THR A 126 -32.36 -32.56 -2.52
C THR A 126 -31.82 -32.02 -1.19
N PRO A 127 -30.95 -31.00 -1.19
CA PRO A 127 -30.53 -30.36 0.05
C PRO A 127 -31.75 -29.79 0.76
N ALA A 128 -31.90 -30.10 2.05
CA ALA A 128 -32.85 -29.43 2.92
C ALA A 128 -32.65 -27.89 2.80
N PRO A 129 -33.73 -27.09 2.91
CA PRO A 129 -33.59 -25.64 2.87
C PRO A 129 -32.59 -25.17 3.94
N PRO A 130 -31.75 -24.16 3.66
CA PRO A 130 -30.80 -23.68 4.64
C PRO A 130 -31.57 -23.18 5.86
N VAL A 131 -31.31 -23.81 7.01
CA VAL A 131 -31.72 -23.30 8.32
C VAL A 131 -31.09 -21.92 8.48
N TYR A 132 -31.92 -20.88 8.43
CA TYR A 132 -31.51 -19.50 8.58
C TYR A 132 -30.99 -19.30 10.00
N LYS A 133 -29.66 -19.34 10.18
CA LYS A 133 -29.05 -18.88 11.43
C LYS A 133 -29.34 -17.37 11.55
N PRO A 134 -29.84 -16.89 12.69
CA PRO A 134 -30.05 -15.46 12.92
C PRO A 134 -28.75 -14.70 12.64
N PRO A 135 -28.81 -13.53 11.96
CA PRO A 135 -27.65 -12.70 11.76
C PRO A 135 -26.99 -12.36 13.10
N SER A 136 -25.66 -12.43 13.11
CA SER A 136 -24.81 -11.90 14.18
C SER A 136 -25.27 -10.47 14.55
N PRO A 137 -25.27 -10.09 15.85
CA PRO A 137 -25.70 -8.76 16.27
C PRO A 137 -24.96 -7.66 15.49
N ALA A 138 -25.72 -6.65 15.10
CA ALA A 138 -25.33 -5.59 14.19
C ALA A 138 -23.96 -4.97 14.54
N PRO A 139 -23.15 -4.61 13.54
CA PRO A 139 -21.94 -3.82 13.78
C PRO A 139 -22.32 -2.51 14.46
N THR A 140 -21.67 -2.23 15.59
CA THR A 140 -21.74 -0.96 16.31
C THR A 140 -21.58 0.24 15.36
N PRO A 141 -22.23 1.39 15.64
CA PRO A 141 -22.21 2.55 14.76
C PRO A 141 -20.77 3.05 14.56
N VAL A 142 -20.31 2.90 13.32
CA VAL A 142 -19.06 3.49 12.83
C VAL A 142 -19.26 5.02 12.85
N PRO A 143 -18.32 5.83 13.39
CA PRO A 143 -18.45 7.29 13.37
C PRO A 143 -18.58 7.83 11.94
N PRO A 144 -19.13 9.04 11.74
CA PRO A 144 -19.48 9.56 10.42
C PRO A 144 -18.25 9.68 9.52
N VAL A 145 -18.13 8.76 8.55
CA VAL A 145 -17.18 8.91 7.46
C VAL A 145 -17.76 9.97 6.52
N LYS A 146 -16.97 10.99 6.20
CA LYS A 146 -17.33 12.09 5.27
C LYS A 146 -18.00 11.57 3.99
N PRO A 147 -18.88 12.37 3.34
CA PRO A 147 -19.70 11.95 2.20
C PRO A 147 -18.88 11.37 1.05
N PRO A 148 -19.45 10.41 0.28
CA PRO A 148 -18.77 9.79 -0.86
C PRO A 148 -18.66 10.81 -2.01
N SER A 149 -17.45 11.32 -2.22
CA SER A 149 -17.10 12.09 -3.40
C SER A 149 -17.28 11.20 -4.64
N THR A 150 -18.04 11.73 -5.60
CA THR A 150 -18.18 11.25 -6.98
C THR A 150 -16.83 10.82 -7.56
N GLY A 151 -16.67 9.52 -7.83
CA GLY A 151 -15.47 8.91 -8.43
C GLY A 151 -14.25 8.82 -7.49
N PRO A 152 -13.89 7.64 -6.95
CA PRO A 152 -12.82 7.53 -5.97
C PRO A 152 -11.46 7.64 -6.67
N MET A 153 -10.94 8.87 -6.74
CA MET A 153 -9.51 9.11 -6.75
C MET A 153 -8.90 8.48 -5.48
N PRO A 154 -7.75 7.79 -5.59
CA PRO A 154 -7.08 7.26 -4.42
C PRO A 154 -6.77 8.41 -3.45
N PRO A 155 -6.94 8.20 -2.13
CA PRO A 155 -6.67 9.23 -1.14
C PRO A 155 -5.22 9.71 -1.28
N PRO A 156 -4.96 11.01 -1.14
CA PRO A 156 -3.62 11.55 -1.30
C PRO A 156 -2.69 11.01 -0.21
N VAL A 157 -1.61 10.34 -0.61
CA VAL A 157 -0.53 9.91 0.29
C VAL A 157 0.52 11.02 0.29
N ARG A 158 0.78 11.64 1.44
CA ARG A 158 1.81 12.69 1.55
C ARG A 158 3.04 12.18 2.27
N THR A 159 2.81 11.31 3.25
CA THR A 159 3.84 10.74 4.11
C THR A 159 3.77 9.22 4.08
N ARG A 160 4.84 8.56 4.51
CA ARG A 160 4.90 7.10 4.61
C ARG A 160 3.89 6.54 5.63
N SER A 161 3.56 7.30 6.68
CA SER A 161 2.54 6.92 7.67
C SER A 161 1.16 6.73 7.03
N ASP A 162 0.81 7.58 6.05
CA ASP A 162 -0.49 7.52 5.34
C ASP A 162 -0.66 6.20 4.56
N CYS A 163 0.45 5.58 4.17
CA CYS A 163 0.44 4.29 3.51
C CYS A 163 -0.11 3.17 4.42
N THR A 164 0.05 3.28 5.75
CA THR A 164 -0.19 2.17 6.68
C THR A 164 -1.65 1.71 6.67
N PRO A 165 -2.63 2.59 6.89
CA PRO A 165 -4.04 2.20 6.82
C PRO A 165 -4.46 1.78 5.40
N LEU A 166 -3.91 2.41 4.36
CA LEU A 166 -4.25 2.11 2.97
C LEU A 166 -3.77 0.72 2.53
N CYS A 167 -2.51 0.38 2.85
CA CYS A 167 -1.96 -0.94 2.61
C CYS A 167 -2.62 -2.01 3.47
N GLY A 168 -3.07 -1.64 4.68
CA GLY A 168 -3.91 -2.51 5.52
C GLY A 168 -5.20 -2.91 4.81
N GLN A 169 -5.91 -1.95 4.22
CA GLN A 169 -7.13 -2.21 3.44
C GLN A 169 -6.83 -3.02 2.18
N ARG A 170 -5.83 -2.61 1.39
CA ARG A 170 -5.42 -3.29 0.16
C ARG A 170 -5.11 -4.76 0.38
N CYS A 171 -4.44 -5.07 1.48
CA CYS A 171 -3.99 -6.43 1.80
C CYS A 171 -4.95 -7.23 2.69
N LYS A 172 -6.13 -6.67 3.02
CA LYS A 172 -7.08 -7.26 3.99
C LYS A 172 -7.49 -8.69 3.65
N LEU A 173 -7.73 -8.96 2.36
CA LEU A 173 -8.15 -10.26 1.84
C LEU A 173 -6.99 -11.09 1.24
N HIS A 174 -5.76 -10.57 1.28
CA HIS A 174 -4.63 -11.27 0.71
C HIS A 174 -4.23 -12.44 1.62
N SER A 175 -4.05 -13.64 1.06
CA SER A 175 -3.64 -14.84 1.80
C SER A 175 -2.37 -14.63 2.65
N ARG A 176 -1.38 -13.89 2.12
CA ARG A 176 -0.12 -13.56 2.78
C ARG A 176 -0.08 -12.07 3.19
N LYS A 177 -0.96 -11.68 4.12
CA LYS A 177 -1.16 -10.28 4.58
C LYS A 177 0.15 -9.54 4.88
N ARG A 178 1.05 -10.13 5.69
CA ARG A 178 2.33 -9.51 6.07
C ARG A 178 3.25 -9.23 4.87
N LEU A 179 3.28 -10.15 3.90
CA LEU A 179 4.08 -10.00 2.68
C LEU A 179 3.48 -8.92 1.76
N CYS A 180 2.15 -8.96 1.59
CA CYS A 180 1.42 -7.95 0.82
C CYS A 180 1.64 -6.55 1.38
N VAL A 181 1.46 -6.35 2.70
CA VAL A 181 1.61 -5.03 3.33
C VAL A 181 3.04 -4.50 3.15
N ARG A 182 4.06 -5.36 3.26
CA ARG A 182 5.46 -4.96 3.05
C ARG A 182 5.74 -4.52 1.61
N ALA A 183 5.20 -5.24 0.63
CA ALA A 183 5.31 -4.88 -0.78
C ALA A 183 4.55 -3.57 -1.06
N CYS A 184 3.30 -3.47 -0.58
CA CYS A 184 2.48 -2.28 -0.69
C CYS A 184 3.15 -1.04 -0.08
N MET A 185 3.73 -1.16 1.12
CA MET A 185 4.49 -0.08 1.78
C MET A 185 5.60 0.46 0.88
N THR A 186 6.37 -0.43 0.26
CA THR A 186 7.47 -0.04 -0.63
C THR A 186 6.95 0.68 -1.86
N CYS A 187 5.84 0.20 -2.43
CA CYS A 187 5.22 0.80 -3.59
C CYS A 187 4.58 2.16 -3.27
N CYS A 188 3.92 2.26 -2.13
CA CYS A 188 3.28 3.48 -1.66
C CYS A 188 4.31 4.55 -1.30
N ASP A 189 5.41 4.19 -0.65
CA ASP A 189 6.45 5.16 -0.32
C ASP A 189 7.12 5.73 -1.58
N ARG A 190 7.24 4.93 -2.64
CA ARG A 190 7.82 5.37 -3.90
C ARG A 190 6.83 6.14 -4.79
N CYS A 191 5.60 5.65 -4.91
CA CYS A 191 4.61 6.19 -5.85
C CYS A 191 3.60 7.14 -5.22
N LYS A 192 3.64 7.30 -3.88
CA LYS A 192 2.69 8.11 -3.10
C LYS A 192 1.23 7.83 -3.45
N CYS A 193 0.92 6.56 -3.69
CA CYS A 193 -0.41 6.10 -4.08
C CYS A 193 -0.61 4.63 -3.70
N VAL A 194 -1.80 4.31 -3.18
CA VAL A 194 -2.30 2.94 -2.99
C VAL A 194 -3.63 2.85 -3.72
N PRO A 195 -3.80 1.91 -4.67
CA PRO A 195 -5.03 1.89 -5.42
C PRO A 195 -6.18 1.34 -4.55
N PRO A 196 -7.43 1.79 -4.80
CA PRO A 196 -8.57 1.42 -3.98
C PRO A 196 -8.92 -0.07 -4.12
N GLY A 197 -9.64 -0.61 -3.14
CA GLY A 197 -10.04 -2.01 -3.11
C GLY A 197 -8.93 -2.97 -2.64
N THR A 198 -9.24 -4.26 -2.65
CA THR A 198 -8.34 -5.35 -2.23
C THR A 198 -7.66 -6.05 -3.40
N TYR A 199 -8.09 -5.76 -4.63
CA TYR A 199 -7.58 -6.35 -5.87
C TYR A 199 -7.75 -5.36 -7.03
N GLY A 200 -6.92 -5.47 -8.06
CA GLY A 200 -7.04 -4.67 -9.28
C GLY A 200 -6.76 -3.18 -9.07
N ASN A 201 -7.36 -2.36 -9.93
CA ASN A 201 -7.31 -0.89 -9.91
C ASN A 201 -5.90 -0.28 -9.91
N ARG A 202 -4.89 -1.03 -10.34
CA ARG A 202 -3.47 -0.63 -10.29
C ARG A 202 -3.22 0.59 -11.18
N GLU A 203 -3.96 0.70 -12.27
CA GLU A 203 -3.98 1.81 -13.21
C GLU A 203 -4.36 3.15 -12.56
N LYS A 204 -5.10 3.15 -11.45
CA LYS A 204 -5.44 4.38 -10.71
C LYS A 204 -4.24 5.05 -10.06
N CYS A 205 -3.16 4.30 -9.80
CA CYS A 205 -1.89 4.84 -9.33
C CYS A 205 -0.85 5.02 -10.45
N GLY A 206 -1.28 4.81 -11.70
CA GLY A 206 -0.46 4.97 -12.89
C GLY A 206 0.74 4.02 -12.98
N LYS A 207 1.59 4.33 -13.95
CA LYS A 207 2.80 3.57 -14.34
C LYS A 207 3.73 3.24 -13.17
N CYS A 208 3.92 4.16 -12.22
CA CYS A 208 4.80 3.93 -11.08
C CYS A 208 4.41 2.65 -10.31
N TYR A 209 3.11 2.43 -10.08
CA TYR A 209 2.61 1.28 -9.33
C TYR A 209 2.49 0.01 -10.19
N THR A 210 2.16 0.16 -11.48
CA THR A 210 1.99 -0.98 -12.40
C THR A 210 3.32 -1.58 -12.84
N ASP A 211 4.29 -0.73 -13.17
CA ASP A 211 5.53 -1.09 -13.88
C ASP A 211 6.66 -1.48 -12.92
N MET A 212 6.43 -1.32 -11.61
CA MET A 212 7.37 -1.77 -10.61
C MET A 212 7.47 -3.30 -10.61
N THR A 213 8.64 -3.81 -10.97
CA THR A 213 8.94 -5.23 -11.03
C THR A 213 9.95 -5.66 -9.97
N THR A 214 9.92 -6.96 -9.66
CA THR A 214 10.95 -7.64 -8.89
C THR A 214 12.13 -8.02 -9.79
N ARG A 215 13.25 -8.50 -9.21
CA ARG A 215 14.39 -9.01 -9.99
C ARG A 215 14.06 -10.17 -10.94
N ARG A 216 12.88 -10.77 -10.83
CA ARG A 216 12.40 -11.85 -11.70
C ARG A 216 11.36 -11.35 -12.72
N ASN A 217 11.32 -10.05 -13.02
CA ASN A 217 10.38 -9.41 -13.93
C ASN A 217 8.89 -9.65 -13.60
N LYS A 218 8.57 -9.99 -12.35
CA LYS A 218 7.18 -10.11 -11.87
C LYS A 218 6.71 -8.79 -11.26
N PRO A 219 5.43 -8.43 -11.38
CA PRO A 219 4.85 -7.28 -10.69
C PRO A 219 5.18 -7.32 -9.19
N LYS A 220 5.72 -6.21 -8.68
CA LYS A 220 6.12 -6.09 -7.27
C LYS A 220 4.96 -5.66 -6.38
N CYS A 221 4.13 -4.74 -6.88
CA CYS A 221 3.06 -4.13 -6.09
C CYS A 221 1.80 -4.99 -6.12
N PRO A 222 1.12 -5.17 -4.98
CA PRO A 222 -0.11 -5.98 -4.88
C PRO A 222 -1.32 -5.33 -5.54
#